data_AF-A0A2E0X6C7-F1
#
_entry.id   AF-A0A2E0X6C7-F1
#
_cell.length_a   1.000
_cell.length_b   1.000
_cell.length_c   1.000
_cell.angle_alpha   90.00
_cell.angle_beta   90.00
_cell.angle_gamma   90.00
#
_symmetry.space_group_name_H-M   'P 1'
#
loop_
_entity.id
_entity.type
_entity.pdbx_description
1 polymer ?
#
loop_
_entity_poly.entity_id
_entity_poly.type
_entity_poly.pdbx_seq_one_letter_code
_entity_poly.pdbx_strand_id
1 'polypeptide(L)'
;MTRSCCGAPGRGGACCQTPLAASWQLRRWSFLGVGVARAGAVEDARPIIVWLCAEDVSPWLPCYGDSTVATPHIDRLTASSVRYANAFATSPVGSPARLSLMAGMYATAIGSDLPPVLEPVI
;
A
#
# COMPACT_ATOMS: atom_id res chain seq x y z
N MET A 1 -7.85 -54.31 21.39
CA MET A 1 -6.64 -53.52 21.71
C MET A 1 -7.03 -52.51 22.80
N THR A 2 -7.16 -52.86 24.08
CA THR A 2 -6.21 -53.31 25.13
C THR A 2 -5.81 -52.18 26.10
N ARG A 3 -6.53 -52.13 27.24
CA ARG A 3 -6.15 -51.71 28.62
C ARG A 3 -5.75 -50.23 28.79
N SER A 4 -6.02 -49.50 29.88
CA SER A 4 -6.12 -49.80 31.31
C SER A 4 -6.64 -48.52 31.99
N CYS A 5 -7.81 -48.46 32.63
CA CYS A 5 -8.01 -48.75 34.06
C CYS A 5 -6.84 -48.33 34.97
N CYS A 6 -7.01 -47.22 35.68
CA CYS A 6 -6.54 -46.97 37.05
C CYS A 6 -7.61 -46.05 37.66
N GLY A 7 -8.32 -46.37 38.73
CA GLY A 7 -8.11 -47.36 39.78
C GLY A 7 -8.42 -46.67 41.11
N ALA A 8 -9.40 -47.20 41.84
CA ALA A 8 -9.94 -46.69 43.11
C ALA A 8 -8.86 -46.44 44.19
N PRO A 9 -9.14 -45.63 45.22
CA PRO A 9 -8.12 -45.22 46.18
C PRO A 9 -7.87 -46.30 47.23
N GLY A 10 -6.60 -46.63 47.42
CA GLY A 10 -6.10 -47.46 48.50
C GLY A 10 -4.65 -47.12 48.82
N ARG A 11 -4.44 -46.51 49.99
CA ARG A 11 -3.17 -46.33 50.74
C ARG A 11 -2.20 -45.24 50.26
N GLY A 12 -2.19 -44.16 51.05
CA GLY A 12 -0.97 -43.67 51.69
C GLY A 12 -0.20 -42.56 50.98
N GLY A 13 -0.17 -41.39 51.61
CA GLY A 13 0.86 -40.38 51.38
C GLY A 13 0.32 -38.98 51.14
N ALA A 14 0.17 -38.22 52.22
CA ALA A 14 -0.18 -36.81 52.21
C ALA A 14 0.89 -35.94 51.52
N CYS A 15 0.47 -34.98 50.71
CA CYS A 15 0.93 -33.58 50.73
C CYS A 15 0.09 -32.81 49.70
N CYS A 16 -0.52 -31.67 49.96
CA CYS A 16 -0.49 -30.78 51.10
C CYS A 16 -1.91 -30.14 51.14
N GLN A 17 -2.63 -30.19 52.27
CA GLN A 17 -2.78 -29.02 53.18
C GLN A 17 -3.28 -27.77 52.41
N THR A 18 -4.60 -27.53 52.34
CA THR A 18 -5.40 -26.56 53.17
C THR A 18 -5.17 -25.07 52.84
N PRO A 19 -6.08 -24.13 53.16
CA PRO A 19 -7.51 -24.22 53.49
C PRO A 19 -8.39 -23.15 52.79
N LEU A 20 -9.68 -23.23 53.14
CA LEU A 20 -10.72 -22.22 53.02
C LEU A 20 -10.33 -20.82 53.54
N ALA A 21 -11.11 -19.86 53.03
CA ALA A 21 -11.46 -18.57 53.63
C ALA A 21 -10.61 -17.34 53.26
N ALA A 22 -11.17 -16.63 52.29
CA ALA A 22 -11.60 -15.25 52.42
C ALA A 22 -10.57 -14.13 52.29
N SER A 23 -11.05 -13.14 51.57
CA SER A 23 -10.81 -11.71 51.69
C SER A 23 -9.71 -11.11 50.81
N TRP A 24 -10.08 -9.92 50.31
CA TRP A 24 -9.26 -8.94 49.63
C TRP A 24 -9.16 -9.09 48.11
N GLN A 25 -10.19 -8.48 47.52
CA GLN A 25 -10.22 -7.93 46.18
C GLN A 25 -8.86 -7.36 45.77
N LEU A 26 -8.10 -8.11 44.98
CA LEU A 26 -7.10 -7.54 44.10
C LEU A 26 -7.61 -7.75 42.69
N ARG A 27 -8.05 -6.62 42.11
CA ARG A 27 -8.28 -6.49 40.66
C ARG A 27 -7.10 -7.17 39.97
N ARG A 28 -7.37 -8.29 39.33
CA ARG A 28 -6.50 -8.88 38.31
C ARG A 28 -6.42 -7.84 37.19
N TRP A 29 -5.39 -7.01 37.23
CA TRP A 29 -4.93 -6.34 36.02
C TRP A 29 -4.36 -7.46 35.16
N SER A 30 -5.21 -8.02 34.30
CA SER A 30 -4.76 -8.80 33.17
C SER A 30 -3.94 -7.85 32.31
N PHE A 31 -2.63 -7.78 32.55
CA PHE A 31 -1.70 -7.24 31.57
C PHE A 31 -1.76 -8.19 30.38
N LEU A 32 -2.63 -7.84 29.43
CA LEU A 32 -2.60 -8.38 28.09
C LEU A 32 -1.20 -8.09 27.57
N GLY A 33 -0.38 -9.13 27.43
CA GLY A 33 1.00 -8.98 26.95
C GLY A 33 0.98 -8.31 25.59
N VAL A 34 1.39 -7.04 25.53
CA VAL A 34 1.69 -6.35 24.28
C VAL A 34 2.94 -7.02 23.73
N GLY A 35 2.75 -7.95 22.79
CA GLY A 35 3.84 -8.45 21.97
C GLY A 35 4.36 -7.29 21.12
N VAL A 36 5.54 -6.79 21.45
CA VAL A 36 6.27 -5.86 20.57
C VAL A 36 6.71 -6.68 19.35
N ALA A 37 5.92 -6.59 18.27
CA ALA A 37 6.36 -7.07 16.98
C ALA A 37 7.59 -6.23 16.58
N ARG A 38 8.75 -6.88 16.49
CA ARG A 38 9.93 -6.30 15.84
C ARG A 38 9.56 -6.07 14.37
N ALA A 39 9.36 -4.80 14.00
CA ALA A 39 9.40 -4.41 12.60
C ALA A 39 10.78 -4.82 12.08
N GLY A 40 10.82 -5.83 11.20
CA GLY A 40 12.04 -6.16 10.46
C GLY A 40 12.48 -4.90 9.73
N ALA A 41 13.75 -4.55 9.87
CA ALA A 41 14.34 -3.47 9.09
C ALA A 41 14.11 -3.81 7.61
N VAL A 42 13.29 -3.00 6.95
CA VAL A 42 13.24 -2.98 5.49
C VAL A 42 14.61 -2.48 5.07
N GLU A 43 15.41 -3.36 4.47
CA GLU A 43 16.59 -2.97 3.68
C GLU A 43 16.21 -1.73 2.86
N ASP A 44 17.04 -0.68 2.88
CA ASP A 44 16.84 0.57 2.11
C ASP A 44 17.01 0.27 0.61
N ALA A 45 16.12 -0.57 0.08
CA ALA A 45 15.99 -0.91 -1.30
C ALA A 45 15.35 0.29 -1.98
N ARG A 46 16.19 1.26 -2.33
CA ARG A 46 15.79 2.44 -3.08
C ARG A 46 15.07 1.97 -4.35
N PRO A 47 13.77 2.31 -4.52
CA PRO A 47 13.02 1.83 -5.66
C PRO A 47 13.58 2.42 -6.94
N ILE A 48 13.65 1.60 -7.99
CA ILE A 48 13.95 2.09 -9.34
C ILE A 48 12.65 2.65 -9.91
N ILE A 49 12.67 3.94 -10.25
CA ILE A 49 11.53 4.62 -10.86
C ILE A 49 11.77 4.65 -12.37
N VAL A 50 10.88 4.00 -13.13
CA VAL A 50 10.88 4.05 -14.59
C VAL A 50 9.72 4.92 -15.05
N TRP A 51 10.02 6.03 -15.72
CA TRP A 51 9.03 6.92 -16.31
C TRP A 51 8.79 6.54 -17.78
N LEU A 52 7.60 6.01 -18.08
CA LEU A 52 7.18 5.70 -19.44
C LEU A 52 6.25 6.80 -19.94
N CYS A 53 6.61 7.48 -21.02
CA CYS A 53 5.81 8.54 -21.64
C CYS A 53 5.38 8.11 -23.04
N ALA A 54 4.08 8.14 -23.30
CA ALA A 54 3.53 7.92 -24.63
C ALA A 54 2.92 9.25 -25.13
N GLU A 55 3.35 9.70 -26.30
CA GLU A 55 2.94 10.97 -26.90
C GLU A 55 1.81 10.75 -27.90
N ASP A 56 0.93 11.74 -28.05
CA ASP A 56 -0.20 11.73 -28.99
C ASP A 56 -1.16 10.54 -28.80
N VAL A 57 -1.37 10.12 -27.54
CA VAL A 57 -2.26 9.01 -27.18
C VAL A 57 -3.58 9.54 -26.61
N SER A 58 -4.68 9.15 -27.26
CA SER A 58 -6.04 9.30 -26.73
C SER A 58 -6.39 8.17 -25.74
N PRO A 59 -7.39 8.34 -24.86
CA PRO A 59 -7.86 7.28 -23.94
C PRO A 59 -8.62 6.13 -24.64
N TRP A 60 -8.30 5.85 -25.91
CA TRP A 60 -8.83 4.74 -26.69
C TRP A 60 -8.02 3.47 -26.43
N LEU A 61 -8.06 3.00 -25.17
CA LEU A 61 -7.44 1.75 -24.76
C LEU A 61 -8.46 0.86 -24.02
N PRO A 62 -8.29 -0.47 -24.05
CA PRO A 62 -9.11 -1.42 -23.29
C PRO A 62 -9.21 -1.10 -21.81
N CYS A 63 -8.11 -0.66 -21.19
CA CYS A 63 -8.09 -0.27 -19.78
C CYS A 63 -8.95 0.96 -19.45
N TYR A 64 -9.36 1.75 -20.46
CA TYR A 64 -10.31 2.85 -20.37
C TYR A 64 -11.70 2.52 -20.93
N GLY A 65 -11.94 1.28 -21.35
CA GLY A 65 -13.24 0.79 -21.83
C GLY A 65 -13.41 0.75 -23.35
N ASP A 66 -12.38 1.09 -24.13
CA ASP A 66 -12.41 0.98 -25.59
C ASP A 66 -11.85 -0.37 -26.06
N SER A 67 -12.66 -1.18 -26.75
CA SER A 67 -12.26 -2.51 -27.24
C SER A 67 -11.74 -2.50 -28.68
N THR A 68 -11.46 -1.34 -29.26
CA THR A 68 -11.10 -1.21 -30.69
C THR A 68 -9.67 -1.68 -30.96
N VAL A 69 -8.75 -1.50 -29.99
CA VAL A 69 -7.34 -1.88 -30.11
C VAL A 69 -6.96 -2.86 -29.00
N ALA A 70 -6.17 -3.89 -29.32
CA ALA A 70 -5.67 -4.83 -28.32
C ALA A 70 -4.30 -4.38 -27.76
N THR A 71 -4.20 -4.19 -26.43
CA THR A 71 -2.96 -3.76 -25.76
C THR A 71 -2.54 -4.69 -24.62
N PRO A 72 -2.16 -5.95 -24.90
CA PRO A 72 -1.99 -6.99 -23.86
C PRO A 72 -0.89 -6.70 -22.83
N HIS A 73 0.12 -5.90 -23.18
CA HIS A 73 1.19 -5.50 -22.25
C HIS A 73 0.76 -4.37 -21.31
N ILE A 74 -0.01 -3.39 -21.83
CA ILE A 74 -0.54 -2.29 -21.02
C ILE A 74 -1.61 -2.84 -20.07
N ASP A 75 -2.49 -3.71 -20.56
CA ASP A 75 -3.56 -4.30 -19.75
C ASP A 75 -2.98 -5.08 -18.55
N ARG A 76 -1.92 -5.86 -18.80
CA ARG A 76 -1.18 -6.57 -17.75
C ARG A 76 -0.57 -5.61 -16.73
N LEU A 77 -0.01 -4.49 -17.17
CA LEU A 77 0.51 -3.46 -16.26
C LEU A 77 -0.61 -2.86 -15.42
N THR A 78 -1.77 -2.56 -16.02
CA THR A 78 -2.90 -1.97 -15.30
C THR A 78 -3.54 -2.89 -14.28
N ALA A 79 -3.49 -4.22 -14.48
CA ALA A 79 -4.05 -5.20 -13.55
C ALA A 79 -3.37 -5.18 -12.16
N SER A 80 -2.10 -4.78 -12.09
CA SER A 80 -1.33 -4.68 -10.85
C SER A 80 -0.99 -3.24 -10.46
N SER A 81 -1.61 -2.24 -11.10
CA SER A 81 -1.29 -0.82 -10.91
C SER A 81 -2.51 -0.02 -10.50
N VAL A 82 -2.27 1.20 -10.03
CA VAL A 82 -3.33 2.20 -9.86
C VAL A 82 -3.51 2.93 -11.19
N ARG A 83 -4.75 2.97 -11.69
CA ARG A 83 -5.13 3.68 -12.90
C ARG A 83 -5.88 4.97 -12.55
N TYR A 84 -5.43 6.09 -13.11
CA TYR A 84 -6.12 7.37 -12.97
C TYR A 84 -7.16 7.51 -14.08
N ALA A 85 -8.45 7.55 -13.73
CA ALA A 85 -9.53 7.76 -14.69
C ALA A 85 -9.61 9.22 -15.19
N ASN A 86 -9.11 10.16 -14.38
CA ASN A 86 -9.16 11.61 -14.65
C ASN A 86 -7.74 12.18 -14.53
N ALA A 87 -6.98 12.12 -15.62
CA ALA A 87 -5.66 12.71 -15.73
C ALA A 87 -5.63 13.62 -16.96
N PHE A 88 -5.22 14.89 -16.77
CA PHE A 88 -5.26 15.91 -17.81
C PHE A 88 -3.88 16.52 -18.02
N ALA A 89 -3.51 16.73 -19.27
CA ALA A 89 -2.33 17.50 -19.61
C ALA A 89 -2.55 18.98 -19.30
N THR A 90 -1.49 19.66 -18.88
CA THR A 90 -1.50 21.12 -18.62
C THR A 90 -1.57 21.93 -19.91
N SER A 91 -1.21 21.33 -21.05
CA SER A 91 -1.23 21.93 -22.37
C SER A 91 -1.56 20.85 -23.42
N PRO A 92 -2.28 21.18 -24.52
CA PRO A 92 -2.55 20.23 -25.60
C PRO A 92 -1.36 20.03 -26.55
N VAL A 93 -0.24 20.73 -26.35
CA VAL A 93 0.95 20.61 -27.20
C VAL A 93 2.02 19.81 -26.47
N GLY A 94 2.66 18.85 -27.17
CA GLY A 94 3.60 17.90 -26.56
C GLY A 94 4.78 18.56 -25.84
N SER A 95 5.40 19.59 -26.43
CA SER A 95 6.54 20.29 -25.80
C SER A 95 6.20 20.96 -24.45
N PRO A 96 5.21 21.86 -24.35
CA PRO A 96 4.82 22.45 -23.06
C PRO A 96 4.26 21.44 -22.06
N ALA A 97 3.58 20.38 -22.51
CA ALA A 97 3.12 19.30 -21.62
C ALA A 97 4.30 18.56 -20.98
N ARG A 98 5.31 18.17 -21.77
CA ARG A 98 6.53 17.53 -21.26
C ARG A 98 7.33 18.45 -20.34
N LEU A 99 7.48 19.72 -20.69
CA LEU A 99 8.16 20.70 -19.84
C LEU A 99 7.43 20.86 -18.50
N SER A 100 6.10 20.90 -18.52
CA SER A 100 5.30 20.96 -17.29
C SER A 100 5.54 19.74 -16.39
N LEU A 101 5.59 18.54 -16.98
CA LEU A 101 5.85 17.29 -16.26
C LEU A 101 7.28 17.24 -15.67
N MET A 102 8.27 17.69 -16.43
CA MET A 102 9.68 17.70 -16.01
C MET A 102 9.97 18.76 -14.94
N ALA A 103 9.38 19.96 -15.09
CA ALA A 103 9.60 21.08 -14.18
C ALA A 103 8.68 21.04 -12.95
N GLY A 104 7.58 20.28 -13.00
CA GLY A 104 6.56 20.27 -11.94
C GLY A 104 5.78 21.60 -11.86
N MET A 105 5.68 22.32 -12.97
CA MET A 105 5.04 23.63 -13.08
C MET A 105 4.01 23.64 -14.20
N TYR A 106 3.01 24.52 -14.14
CA TYR A 106 2.07 24.70 -15.25
C TYR A 106 2.77 25.29 -16.48
N ALA A 107 2.32 24.90 -17.68
CA ALA A 107 2.88 25.38 -18.95
C ALA A 107 2.88 26.92 -19.04
N THR A 108 1.80 27.53 -18.55
CA THR A 108 1.61 28.99 -18.44
C THR A 108 2.60 29.65 -17.48
N ALA A 109 3.00 28.97 -16.41
CA ALA A 109 3.98 29.50 -15.46
C ALA A 109 5.40 29.48 -16.04
N ILE A 110 5.69 28.53 -16.92
CA ILE A 110 6.98 28.44 -17.65
C ILE A 110 6.98 29.37 -18.88
N GLY A 111 5.81 29.78 -19.38
CA GLY A 111 5.65 30.52 -20.63
C GLY A 111 5.79 29.65 -21.88
N SER A 112 5.80 28.33 -21.73
CA SER A 112 6.04 27.36 -22.82
C SER A 112 4.87 27.19 -23.79
N ASP A 113 3.69 27.67 -23.42
CA ASP A 113 2.46 27.64 -24.21
C ASP A 113 2.06 29.04 -24.76
N LEU A 114 2.90 30.05 -24.54
CA LEU A 114 2.66 31.40 -25.05
C LEU A 114 3.15 31.54 -26.50
N PRO A 115 2.41 32.28 -27.35
CA PRO A 115 2.86 32.59 -28.71
C PRO A 115 4.12 33.48 -28.68
N PRO A 116 5.03 33.36 -29.67
CA PRO A 116 6.33 34.04 -29.70
C PRO A 116 6.27 35.58 -29.81
N VAL A 117 5.08 36.19 -29.80
CA VAL A 117 4.88 37.65 -29.84
C VAL A 117 4.50 38.25 -28.48
N LEU A 118 4.38 37.41 -27.46
CA LEU A 118 4.19 37.82 -26.07
C LEU A 118 5.42 37.40 -25.26
N GLU A 119 6.59 37.90 -25.66
CA GLU A 119 7.74 37.93 -24.75
C GLU A 119 7.24 38.58 -23.44
N PRO A 120 7.39 37.93 -22.27
CA PRO A 120 7.04 38.57 -21.02
C PRO A 120 7.96 39.77 -20.87
N VAL A 121 7.37 40.96 -20.83
CA VAL A 121 8.03 42.15 -20.30
C VAL A 121 8.39 41.81 -18.85
N ILE A 122 9.63 41.38 -18.65
CA ILE A 122 10.34 41.56 -17.39
C ILE A 122 10.75 43.03 -17.33
#